data_AF-A0AAJ6L3B4-F1
#
_entry.id   AF-A0AAJ6L3B4-F1
#
_cell.length_a   1.000
_cell.length_b   1.000
_cell.length_c   1.000
_cell.angle_alpha   90.00
_cell.angle_beta   90.00
_cell.angle_gamma   90.00
#
_symmetry.space_group_name_H-M   'P 1'
#
loop_
_entity.id
_entity.type
_entity.pdbx_description
1 polymer ?
#
loop_
_entity_poly.entity_id
_entity_poly.type
_entity_poly.pdbx_seq_one_letter_code
_entity_poly.pdbx_strand_id
1 'polypeptide(L)'
;MATFDEWLTAYDIVYRELPATSSLACPNCGHRTLRIIFTAPPAAEHGYVSFWCDTCLEGIYISRAPIPAGVTARSTDEPTEERNRGIPDYRLAT
;
A
#
# COMPACT_ATOMS: atom_id res chain seq x y z
N MET A 1 -9.56 13.13 -10.48
CA MET A 1 -8.42 12.55 -9.74
C MET A 1 -8.85 12.50 -8.29
N ALA A 2 -8.78 11.34 -7.66
CA ALA A 2 -9.15 11.22 -6.25
C ALA A 2 -8.14 11.97 -5.37
N THR A 3 -8.61 12.56 -4.28
CA THR A 3 -7.77 13.31 -3.33
C THR A 3 -6.96 12.38 -2.43
N PHE A 4 -5.94 12.91 -1.77
CA PHE A 4 -5.20 12.17 -0.74
C PHE A 4 -6.12 11.59 0.36
N ASP A 5 -7.13 12.34 0.81
CA ASP A 5 -8.07 11.89 1.86
C ASP A 5 -8.97 10.73 1.39
N GLU A 6 -9.38 10.72 0.13
CA GLU A 6 -10.13 9.61 -0.46
C GLU A 6 -9.24 8.34 -0.53
N TRP A 7 -7.97 8.51 -0.89
CA TRP A 7 -7.00 7.41 -0.86
C TRP A 7 -6.69 6.94 0.56
N LEU A 8 -6.62 7.84 1.54
CA LEU A 8 -6.40 7.49 2.94
C LEU A 8 -7.60 6.72 3.51
N THR A 9 -8.82 7.11 3.12
CA THR A 9 -10.05 6.37 3.45
C THR A 9 -10.03 4.98 2.83
N ALA A 10 -9.65 4.86 1.56
CA ALA A 10 -9.52 3.57 0.89
C ALA A 10 -8.45 2.69 1.56
N TYR A 11 -7.32 3.28 1.95
CA TYR A 11 -6.27 2.60 2.70
C TYR A 11 -6.78 2.04 4.03
N ASP A 12 -7.49 2.85 4.84
CA ASP A 12 -8.01 2.41 6.15
C ASP A 12 -9.00 1.24 6.01
N ILE A 13 -9.86 1.27 4.99
CA ILE A 13 -10.78 0.15 4.69
C ILE A 13 -9.97 -1.12 4.35
N VAL A 14 -9.04 -1.04 3.38
CA VAL A 14 -8.23 -2.19 2.98
C VAL A 14 -7.38 -2.70 4.13
N TYR A 15 -6.80 -1.81 4.94
CA TYR A 15 -5.95 -2.12 6.08
C TYR A 15 -6.68 -2.99 7.11
N ARG A 16 -7.95 -2.66 7.41
CA ARG A 16 -8.77 -3.39 8.39
C ARG A 16 -9.21 -4.78 7.92
N GLU A 17 -9.18 -5.02 6.61
CA GLU A 17 -9.52 -6.32 6.02
C GLU A 17 -8.32 -7.27 5.93
N LEU A 18 -7.09 -6.77 6.15
CA LEU A 18 -5.89 -7.60 6.11
C LEU A 18 -5.90 -8.70 7.20
N PRO A 19 -5.34 -9.88 6.91
CA PRO A 19 -4.62 -10.26 5.68
C PRO A 19 -5.53 -10.74 4.53
N ALA A 20 -6.86 -10.64 4.66
CA ALA A 20 -7.77 -11.02 3.59
C ALA A 20 -7.68 -10.05 2.40
N THR A 21 -8.16 -10.52 1.24
CA THR A 21 -8.22 -9.68 0.04
C THR A 21 -9.40 -8.73 0.12
N SER A 22 -9.13 -7.43 0.02
CA SER A 22 -10.20 -6.44 -0.09
C SER A 22 -10.82 -6.45 -1.48
N SER A 23 -12.14 -6.31 -1.53
CA SER A 23 -12.86 -6.11 -2.79
C SER A 23 -13.01 -4.64 -3.17
N LEU A 24 -12.47 -3.71 -2.38
CA LEU A 24 -12.68 -2.27 -2.57
C LEU A 24 -12.30 -1.82 -3.99
N ALA A 25 -13.14 -0.97 -4.57
CA ALA A 25 -12.86 -0.34 -5.85
C ALA A 25 -11.86 0.82 -5.67
N CYS A 26 -10.96 1.00 -6.63
CA CYS A 26 -10.05 2.14 -6.65
C CYS A 26 -10.84 3.46 -6.61
N PRO A 27 -10.50 4.39 -5.69
CA PRO A 27 -11.23 5.66 -5.57
C PRO A 27 -11.06 6.56 -6.81
N ASN A 28 -9.98 6.36 -7.58
CA ASN A 28 -9.72 7.16 -8.78
C ASN A 28 -10.39 6.60 -10.06
N CYS A 29 -10.32 5.29 -10.29
CA CYS A 29 -10.72 4.69 -11.58
C CYS A 29 -11.77 3.57 -11.48
N GLY A 30 -12.24 3.23 -10.27
CA GLY A 30 -13.30 2.23 -10.03
C GLY A 30 -12.90 0.76 -10.20
N HIS A 31 -11.69 0.45 -10.67
CA HIS A 31 -11.23 -0.94 -10.83
C HIS A 31 -10.85 -1.57 -9.48
N ARG A 32 -11.09 -2.87 -9.32
CA ARG A 32 -10.81 -3.63 -8.08
C ARG A 32 -9.42 -4.26 -8.11
N THR A 33 -8.41 -3.43 -8.36
CA THR A 33 -7.01 -3.82 -8.55
C THR A 33 -6.09 -3.07 -7.57
N LEU A 34 -6.61 -2.78 -6.37
CA LEU A 34 -5.84 -2.16 -5.30
C LEU A 34 -4.78 -3.14 -4.77
N ARG A 35 -3.59 -2.61 -4.53
CA ARG A 35 -2.42 -3.33 -4.02
C ARG A 35 -1.86 -2.58 -2.82
N ILE A 36 -1.42 -3.35 -1.83
CA ILE A 36 -0.82 -2.84 -0.60
C ILE A 36 0.43 -3.65 -0.29
N ILE A 37 1.55 -2.97 -0.05
CA ILE A 37 2.80 -3.59 0.36
C ILE A 37 3.40 -2.79 1.50
N PHE A 38 3.70 -3.48 2.59
CA PHE A 38 4.44 -2.93 3.71
C PHE A 38 5.93 -3.23 3.58
N THR A 39 6.75 -2.27 4.00
CA THR A 39 8.19 -2.44 4.11
C THR A 39 8.65 -1.90 5.46
N ALA A 40 9.44 -2.67 6.20
CA ALA A 40 9.87 -2.33 7.55
C ALA A 40 11.25 -2.95 7.86
N PRO A 41 12.00 -2.42 8.84
CA PRO A 41 13.11 -3.13 9.42
C PRO A 41 12.67 -4.47 10.01
N PRO A 42 13.55 -5.49 10.05
CA PRO A 42 13.21 -6.77 10.69
C PRO A 42 12.70 -6.58 12.13
N ALA A 43 11.63 -7.29 12.48
CA ALA A 43 10.96 -7.23 13.78
C ALA A 43 10.39 -5.86 14.19
N ALA A 44 10.35 -4.87 13.29
CA ALA A 44 9.70 -3.59 13.57
C ALA A 44 8.17 -3.72 13.49
N GLU A 45 7.47 -3.10 14.45
CA GLU A 45 5.99 -3.03 14.46
C GLU A 45 5.44 -1.96 13.51
N HIS A 46 6.31 -1.11 12.95
CA HIS A 46 5.95 -0.05 12.02
C HIS A 46 6.99 0.08 10.90
N GLY A 47 6.51 0.50 9.73
CA GLY A 47 7.33 0.69 8.54
C GLY A 47 6.73 1.77 7.64
N TYR A 48 6.86 1.61 6.33
CA TYR A 48 6.12 2.39 5.36
C TYR A 48 5.26 1.48 4.49
N VAL A 49 4.23 2.06 3.89
CA VAL A 49 3.32 1.33 3.01
C VAL A 49 3.21 2.03 1.67
N SER A 50 3.33 1.23 0.62
CA SER A 50 2.95 1.59 -0.75
C SER A 50 1.55 1.04 -1.02
N PHE A 51 0.61 1.92 -1.33
CA PHE A 51 -0.78 1.58 -1.61
C PHE A 51 -1.20 2.21 -2.93
N TRP A 52 -1.53 1.39 -3.94
CA TRP A 52 -1.80 1.87 -5.30
C TRP A 52 -2.84 1.01 -6.02
N CYS A 53 -3.27 1.46 -7.20
CA CYS A 53 -4.08 0.66 -8.12
C CYS A 53 -3.25 0.23 -9.34
N ASP A 54 -3.20 -1.07 -9.64
CA ASP A 54 -2.47 -1.60 -10.81
C ASP A 54 -3.03 -1.10 -12.15
N THR A 55 -4.27 -0.61 -12.18
CA THR A 55 -4.92 -0.16 -13.42
C THR A 55 -4.62 1.29 -13.76
N CYS A 56 -4.73 2.22 -12.81
CA CYS A 56 -4.50 3.65 -13.08
C CYS A 56 -3.12 4.15 -12.66
N LEU A 57 -2.32 3.33 -11.98
CA LEU A 57 -1.00 3.68 -11.46
C LEU A 57 -1.01 4.99 -10.66
N GLU A 58 -2.03 5.13 -9.81
CA GLU A 58 -2.12 6.17 -8.78
C GLU A 58 -2.23 5.51 -7.41
N GLY A 59 -1.80 6.22 -6.38
CA GLY A 59 -1.79 5.70 -5.03
C GLY A 59 -1.24 6.69 -4.02
N ILE A 60 -0.98 6.21 -2.81
CA ILE A 60 -0.36 6.97 -1.73
C ILE A 60 0.82 6.20 -1.15
N TYR A 61 1.62 6.93 -0.38
CA TYR A 61 2.71 6.41 0.41
C TYR A 61 2.55 6.93 1.83
N ILE A 62 2.45 6.03 2.81
CA ILE A 62 2.31 6.40 4.22
C ILE A 62 3.56 5.95 4.98
N SER A 63 4.25 6.91 5.58
CA SER A 63 5.37 6.65 6.49
C SER A 63 4.85 6.26 7.87
N ARG A 64 5.62 5.45 8.60
CA ARG A 64 5.31 4.98 9.97
C ARG A 64 3.95 4.28 10.09
N ALA A 65 3.55 3.55 9.05
CA ALA A 65 2.36 2.72 9.06
C ALA A 65 2.60 1.49 9.97
N PRO A 66 1.70 1.19 10.93
CA PRO A 66 1.79 -0.02 11.74
C PRO A 66 1.63 -1.27 10.86
N ILE A 67 2.42 -2.30 11.09
CA ILE A 67 2.32 -3.55 10.35
C ILE A 67 1.21 -4.41 10.99
N PRO A 68 0.13 -4.73 10.25
CA PRO A 68 -0.96 -5.51 10.81
C PRO A 68 -0.53 -6.97 11.04
N ALA A 69 -1.09 -7.59 12.07
CA ALA A 69 -0.81 -8.98 12.39
C ALA A 69 -1.16 -9.90 11.21
N GLY A 70 -0.31 -10.90 10.94
CA GLY A 70 -0.52 -11.84 9.83
C GLY A 70 -0.14 -11.30 8.45
N VAL A 71 0.36 -10.07 8.34
CA VAL A 71 0.91 -9.51 7.11
C VAL A 71 2.44 -9.51 7.16
N THR A 72 3.04 -10.07 6.12
CA THR A 72 4.50 -10.03 5.95
C THR A 72 4.91 -8.70 5.34
N ALA A 73 5.68 -7.90 6.08
CA ALA A 73 6.39 -6.75 5.53
C ALA A 73 7.67 -7.18 4.82
N ARG A 74 8.04 -6.48 3.76
CA ARG A 74 9.36 -6.60 3.12
C ARG A 74 10.43 -5.98 4.02
N SER A 75 11.64 -6.54 4.00
CA SER A 75 12.73 -6.01 4.81
C SER A 75 13.33 -4.74 4.19
N THR A 76 13.64 -3.75 5.01
CA THR A 76 14.47 -2.59 4.58
C THR A 76 15.93 -2.95 4.37
N ASP A 77 16.38 -4.10 4.88
CA ASP A 77 17.77 -4.57 4.77
C ASP A 77 18.03 -5.23 3.41
N GLU A 78 16.97 -5.55 2.66
CA GLU A 78 17.08 -6.07 1.30
C GLU A 78 17.55 -4.99 0.32
N PRO A 79 18.29 -5.35 -0.74
CA PRO A 79 18.64 -4.43 -1.82
C PRO A 79 17.39 -3.74 -2.39
N THR A 80 17.53 -2.46 -2.77
CA THR A 80 16.42 -1.64 -3.30
C THR A 80 15.60 -2.34 -4.38
N GLU A 81 16.26 -3.05 -5.31
CA GLU A 81 15.60 -3.80 -6.39
C GLU A 81 14.68 -4.91 -5.86
N GLU A 82 15.10 -5.64 -4.83
CA GLU A 82 14.30 -6.71 -4.24
C GLU A 82 13.15 -6.11 -3.42
N ARG A 83 13.48 -5.11 -2.59
CA ARG A 83 12.52 -4.37 -1.76
C ARG A 83 11.39 -3.77 -2.59
N ASN A 84 11.71 -3.22 -3.76
CA ASN A 84 10.76 -2.54 -4.64
C ASN A 84 10.16 -3.47 -5.72
N ARG A 85 10.53 -4.75 -5.78
CA ARG A 85 10.07 -5.68 -6.82
C ARG A 85 8.54 -5.73 -6.89
N GLY A 86 7.95 -5.45 -8.05
CA GLY A 86 6.50 -5.47 -8.24
C GLY A 86 5.75 -4.26 -7.66
N ILE A 87 6.45 -3.26 -7.13
CA ILE A 87 5.89 -1.92 -6.88
C ILE A 87 6.17 -1.10 -8.15
N PRO A 88 5.14 -0.68 -8.91
CA PRO A 88 5.35 0.13 -10.10
C PRO A 88 5.74 1.57 -9.72
N ASP A 89 6.22 2.34 -10.70
CA ASP A 89 6.35 3.79 -10.56
C ASP A 89 4.96 4.45 -10.68
N TYR A 90 4.19 4.42 -9.59
CA TYR A 90 2.86 5.00 -9.51
C TYR A 90 2.92 6.46 -9.06
N ARG A 91 1.99 7.27 -9.56
CA ARG A 91 1.88 8.68 -9.17
C ARG A 91 1.26 8.80 -7.78
N LEU A 92 1.89 9.59 -6.92
CA LEU A 92 1.32 9.94 -5.62
C LEU A 92 0.13 10.88 -5.80
N ALA A 93 -1.01 10.50 -5.22
CA ALA A 93 -2.15 11.37 -5.07
C ALA A 93 -1.81 12.51 -4.11
N THR A 94 -2.23 13.72 -4.48
CA THR A 94 -2.02 14.95 -3.71
C THR A 94 -3.29 15.38 -3.00
#